data_AF-A0A7C6F1P4-F1
#
_entry.id   AF-A0A7C6F1P4-F1
#
_cell.length_a   1.000
_cell.length_b   1.000
_cell.length_c   1.000
_cell.angle_alpha   90.00
_cell.angle_beta   90.00
_cell.angle_gamma   90.00
#
_symmetry.space_group_name_H-M   'P 1'
#
loop_
_entity.id
_entity.type
_entity.pdbx_description
1 polymer ?
#
loop_
_entity_poly.entity_id
_entity_poly.type
_entity_poly.pdbx_seq_one_letter_code
_entity_poly.pdbx_strand_id
1 'polypeptide(L)'
;MLTGLGWFMVFKGMSGIPLVSAFREYAIDPYVDAYTPTLVFLTVWGLFTLAVHLFLSFSGTFGTRNLFPALAVLGMICLAFAFGQNDLANCASPGISAFWLWRHSEQSVAQATQITIPVWVLFVCGCLLVAGMMTENAQRVTRAQVNVGSQFDRVALYAPEWCRAAARWLLRFFPHHPELAPPPMVSPQGKKVHYDALRAAVISSVSAGVIALASSRGLPVSTTYVAFAAVIATGLADRVLARGDADLKIGRAIWVVVSWFLAAVIAMVATAGVARLIYHLGLVGLVIALAINLTVRFYSQKKADEQENRIHRRREGQPQPLQKTETEIHVGLE
;
A
#
# COMPACT_ATOMS: atom_id res chain seq x y z
N MET A 1 -8.91 -15.35 10.25
CA MET A 1 -8.27 -14.01 10.41
C MET A 1 -7.39 -13.98 11.65
N LEU A 2 -7.95 -14.14 12.85
CA LEU A 2 -7.19 -14.11 14.11
C LEU A 2 -6.05 -15.12 14.17
N THR A 3 -6.26 -16.35 13.70
CA THR A 3 -5.20 -17.36 13.62
C THR A 3 -4.04 -16.91 12.75
N GLY A 4 -4.31 -16.44 11.53
CA GLY A 4 -3.25 -15.98 10.61
C GLY A 4 -2.52 -14.75 11.15
N LEU A 5 -3.26 -13.78 11.68
CA LEU A 5 -2.68 -12.58 12.30
C LEU A 5 -1.85 -12.95 13.53
N GLY A 6 -2.41 -13.69 14.49
CA GLY A 6 -1.70 -14.13 15.68
C GLY A 6 -0.46 -14.95 15.33
N TRP A 7 -0.59 -15.90 14.41
CA TRP A 7 0.51 -16.77 14.01
C TRP A 7 1.65 -16.00 13.34
N PHE A 8 1.34 -15.24 12.28
CA PHE A 8 2.38 -14.55 11.51
C PHE A 8 2.92 -13.31 12.22
N MET A 9 2.12 -12.59 13.00
CA MET A 9 2.60 -11.41 13.72
C MET A 9 3.43 -11.80 14.95
N VAL A 10 2.92 -12.71 15.79
CA VAL A 10 3.57 -13.03 17.06
C VAL A 10 4.74 -13.98 16.86
N PHE A 11 4.55 -15.10 16.16
CA PHE A 11 5.62 -16.11 16.08
C PHE A 11 6.67 -15.85 15.01
N LYS A 12 6.29 -15.10 13.96
CA LYS A 12 7.16 -14.86 12.81
C LYS A 12 7.55 -13.40 12.62
N GLY A 13 6.66 -12.46 12.95
CA GLY A 13 6.91 -11.03 12.81
C GLY A 13 7.77 -10.47 13.95
N MET A 14 7.52 -10.92 15.17
CA MET A 14 8.18 -10.46 16.39
C MET A 14 9.36 -11.34 16.84
N SER A 15 9.91 -12.20 15.97
CA SER A 15 11.00 -13.12 16.33
C SER A 15 12.30 -12.42 16.74
N GLY A 16 12.45 -11.13 16.42
CA GLY A 16 13.58 -10.31 16.88
C GLY A 16 13.44 -9.79 18.32
N ILE A 17 12.29 -9.98 18.99
CA ILE A 17 12.08 -9.60 20.38
C ILE A 17 12.55 -10.75 21.27
N PRO A 18 13.53 -10.54 22.19
CA PRO A 18 14.10 -11.60 23.01
C PRO A 18 13.07 -12.43 23.80
N LEU A 19 12.03 -11.77 24.31
CA LEU A 19 10.93 -12.41 25.02
C LEU A 19 10.14 -13.40 24.13
N VAL A 20 9.92 -13.02 22.87
CA VAL A 20 9.13 -13.79 21.90
C VAL A 20 9.95 -14.96 21.36
N SER A 21 11.24 -14.74 21.11
CA SER A 21 12.15 -15.82 20.71
C SER A 21 12.28 -16.86 21.81
N ALA A 22 12.45 -16.46 23.07
CA ALA A 22 12.51 -17.39 24.20
C ALA A 22 11.20 -18.18 24.38
N PHE A 23 10.04 -17.52 24.24
CA PHE A 23 8.75 -18.21 24.27
C PHE A 23 8.60 -19.22 23.12
N ARG A 24 8.99 -18.85 21.91
CA ARG A 24 8.93 -19.73 20.74
C ARG A 24 9.85 -20.95 20.90
N GLU A 25 11.07 -20.73 21.37
CA GLU A 25 12.07 -21.78 21.58
C GLU A 25 11.64 -22.77 22.66
N TYR A 26 10.87 -22.32 23.67
CA TYR A 26 10.35 -23.19 24.73
C TYR A 26 9.04 -23.88 24.35
N ALA A 27 8.09 -23.16 23.75
CA ALA A 27 6.71 -23.62 23.58
C ALA A 27 6.44 -24.30 22.23
N ILE A 28 7.27 -24.02 21.20
CA ILE A 28 7.01 -24.48 19.83
C ILE A 28 8.15 -25.34 19.33
N ASP A 29 9.37 -24.79 19.24
CA ASP A 29 10.49 -25.43 18.55
C ASP A 29 10.84 -26.87 19.06
N PRO A 30 10.67 -27.24 20.35
CA PRO A 30 10.94 -28.61 20.85
C PRO A 30 9.97 -29.66 20.32
N TYR A 31 8.81 -29.23 19.78
CA TYR A 31 7.75 -30.10 19.29
C TYR A 31 7.66 -30.08 17.75
N VAL A 32 8.55 -29.37 17.04
CA VAL A 32 8.47 -29.18 15.57
C VAL A 32 9.06 -30.38 14.82
N ASP A 33 8.24 -31.42 14.63
CA ASP A 33 8.39 -32.38 13.52
C ASP A 33 7.68 -31.85 12.26
N ALA A 34 7.92 -32.46 11.09
CA ALA A 34 7.37 -32.00 9.80
C ALA A 34 5.83 -31.84 9.77
N TYR A 35 5.09 -32.51 10.65
CA TYR A 35 3.63 -32.44 10.77
C TYR A 35 3.13 -31.48 11.86
N THR A 36 3.99 -31.05 12.78
CA THR A 36 3.61 -30.25 13.94
C THR A 36 3.21 -28.81 13.61
N PRO A 37 3.83 -28.07 12.65
CA PRO A 37 3.40 -26.71 12.32
C PRO A 37 1.94 -26.63 11.87
N THR A 38 1.47 -27.62 11.09
CA THR A 38 0.08 -27.71 10.65
C THR A 38 -0.85 -28.00 11.81
N LEU A 39 -0.49 -28.94 12.69
CA LEU A 39 -1.28 -29.25 13.87
C LEU A 39 -1.36 -28.05 14.83
N VAL A 40 -0.25 -27.36 15.09
CA VAL A 40 -0.23 -26.15 15.92
C VAL A 40 -1.07 -25.04 15.30
N PHE A 41 -1.00 -24.85 13.98
CA PHE A 41 -1.85 -23.88 13.30
C PHE A 41 -3.34 -24.22 13.45
N LEU A 42 -3.71 -25.50 13.30
CA LEU A 42 -5.09 -25.98 13.47
C LEU A 42 -5.57 -25.89 14.94
N THR A 43 -4.72 -26.17 15.92
CA THR A 43 -5.08 -26.03 17.34
C THR A 43 -5.27 -24.56 17.70
N VAL A 44 -4.38 -23.66 17.27
CA VAL A 44 -4.54 -22.21 17.46
C VAL A 44 -5.78 -21.71 16.74
N TRP A 45 -6.12 -22.27 15.57
CA TRP A 45 -7.38 -21.97 14.87
C TRP A 45 -8.61 -22.41 15.67
N GLY A 46 -8.60 -23.63 16.20
CA GLY A 46 -9.67 -24.15 17.06
C GLY A 46 -9.84 -23.31 18.32
N LEU A 47 -8.75 -22.96 18.99
CA LEU A 47 -8.74 -22.12 20.19
C LEU A 47 -9.29 -20.72 19.93
N PHE A 48 -8.85 -20.05 18.85
CA PHE A 48 -9.42 -18.74 18.50
C PHE A 48 -10.90 -18.84 18.11
N THR A 49 -11.30 -19.90 17.43
CA THR A 49 -12.71 -20.12 17.07
C THR A 49 -13.56 -20.31 18.32
N LEU A 50 -13.10 -21.13 19.27
CA LEU A 50 -13.75 -21.31 20.56
C LEU A 50 -13.80 -19.99 21.36
N ALA A 51 -12.70 -19.25 21.43
CA ALA A 51 -12.64 -17.97 22.13
C ALA A 51 -13.63 -16.95 21.54
N VAL A 52 -13.70 -16.84 20.21
CA VAL A 52 -14.70 -15.98 19.54
C VAL A 52 -16.11 -16.47 19.82
N HIS A 53 -16.36 -17.78 19.77
CA HIS A 53 -17.68 -18.35 20.05
C HIS A 53 -18.13 -18.04 21.49
N LEU A 54 -17.27 -18.29 22.49
CA LEU A 54 -17.54 -17.99 23.89
C LEU A 54 -17.75 -16.49 24.12
N PHE A 55 -16.92 -15.64 23.50
CA PHE A 55 -17.07 -14.19 23.57
C PHE A 55 -18.42 -13.72 22.99
N LEU A 56 -18.83 -14.25 21.83
CA LEU A 56 -20.11 -13.90 21.20
C LEU A 56 -21.30 -14.42 22.01
N SER A 57 -21.18 -15.62 22.58
CA SER A 57 -22.21 -16.21 23.46
C SER A 57 -22.42 -15.37 24.71
N PHE A 58 -21.35 -14.89 25.33
CA PHE A 58 -21.42 -14.04 26.53
C PHE A 58 -21.85 -12.59 26.21
N SER A 59 -21.36 -12.02 25.11
CA SER A 59 -21.53 -10.59 24.79
C SER A 59 -22.80 -10.27 24.00
N GLY A 60 -23.54 -11.29 23.55
CA GLY A 60 -24.81 -11.15 22.82
C GLY A 60 -24.74 -10.18 21.62
N THR A 61 -25.68 -9.24 21.57
CA THR A 61 -25.81 -8.25 20.48
C THR A 61 -24.66 -7.24 20.43
N PHE A 62 -24.01 -6.96 21.57
CA PHE A 62 -22.84 -6.07 21.61
C PHE A 62 -21.64 -6.70 20.88
N GLY A 63 -21.39 -7.99 21.14
CA GLY A 63 -20.28 -8.72 20.54
C GLY A 63 -20.42 -8.85 19.02
N THR A 64 -21.61 -9.24 18.55
CA THR A 64 -21.88 -9.43 17.11
C THR A 64 -21.77 -8.12 16.32
N ARG A 65 -22.23 -6.99 16.86
CA ARG A 65 -22.16 -5.68 16.20
C ARG A 65 -20.73 -5.14 16.10
N ASN A 66 -19.90 -5.37 17.11
CA ASN A 66 -18.56 -4.79 17.20
C ASN A 66 -17.42 -5.74 16.76
N LEU A 67 -17.73 -7.00 16.46
CA LEU A 67 -16.72 -7.99 16.06
C LEU A 67 -15.90 -7.52 14.86
N PHE A 68 -16.54 -7.21 13.73
CA PHE A 68 -15.81 -6.81 12.51
C PHE A 68 -15.13 -5.43 12.64
N PRO A 69 -15.74 -4.40 13.25
CA PRO A 69 -15.02 -3.16 13.56
C PRO A 69 -13.77 -3.39 14.39
N ALA A 70 -13.84 -4.20 15.45
CA ALA A 70 -12.68 -4.54 16.27
C ALA A 70 -11.61 -5.32 15.49
N LEU A 71 -12.03 -6.31 14.69
CA LEU A 71 -11.12 -7.05 13.82
C LEU A 71 -10.47 -6.18 12.74
N ALA A 72 -11.17 -5.16 12.23
CA ALA A 72 -10.61 -4.20 11.29
C ALA A 72 -9.54 -3.33 11.96
N VAL A 73 -9.79 -2.82 13.17
CA VAL A 73 -8.79 -2.06 13.95
C VAL A 73 -7.57 -2.93 14.25
N LEU A 74 -7.79 -4.16 14.74
CA LEU A 74 -6.71 -5.11 14.99
C LEU A 74 -5.92 -5.42 13.71
N GLY A 75 -6.61 -5.66 12.60
CA GLY A 75 -6.01 -5.90 11.29
C GLY A 75 -5.16 -4.71 10.82
N MET A 76 -5.61 -3.47 11.04
CA MET A 76 -4.85 -2.26 10.72
C MET A 76 -3.59 -2.11 11.58
N ILE A 77 -3.66 -2.43 12.88
CA ILE A 77 -2.48 -2.46 13.76
C ILE A 77 -1.48 -3.51 13.24
N CYS A 78 -1.94 -4.73 12.96
CA CYS A 78 -1.10 -5.78 12.41
C CYS A 78 -0.48 -5.39 11.05
N LEU A 79 -1.26 -4.73 10.18
CA LEU A 79 -0.79 -4.22 8.90
C LEU A 79 0.32 -3.18 9.07
N ALA A 80 0.18 -2.26 10.03
CA ALA A 80 1.21 -1.27 10.33
C ALA A 80 2.53 -1.91 10.79
N PHE A 81 2.45 -2.92 11.67
CA PHE A 81 3.63 -3.69 12.08
C PHE A 81 4.26 -4.45 10.90
N ALA A 82 3.43 -5.11 10.07
CA ALA A 82 3.92 -5.85 8.90
C ALA A 82 4.60 -4.94 7.86
N PHE A 83 4.05 -3.74 7.62
CA PHE A 83 4.69 -2.71 6.80
C PHE A 83 6.02 -2.26 7.39
N GLY A 84 6.05 -1.95 8.69
CA GLY A 84 7.29 -1.57 9.37
C GLY A 84 8.36 -2.65 9.26
N GLN A 85 8.00 -3.92 9.44
CA GLN A 85 8.95 -5.02 9.33
C GLN A 85 9.50 -5.21 7.91
N ASN A 86 8.68 -5.06 6.87
CA ASN A 86 9.14 -5.25 5.49
C ASN A 86 9.92 -4.02 4.97
N ASP A 87 9.33 -2.84 5.10
CA ASP A 87 9.79 -1.65 4.38
C ASP A 87 10.90 -0.89 5.12
N LEU A 88 11.03 -1.03 6.44
CA LEU A 88 12.03 -0.28 7.21
C LEU A 88 13.46 -0.60 6.76
N ALA A 89 13.78 -1.89 6.60
CA ALA A 89 15.08 -2.32 6.10
C ALA A 89 15.28 -1.96 4.62
N ASN A 90 14.23 -2.08 3.80
CA ASN A 90 14.27 -1.72 2.39
C ASN A 90 14.54 -0.23 2.18
N CYS A 91 14.02 0.64 3.06
CA CYS A 91 14.26 2.08 3.01
C CYS A 91 15.61 2.48 3.61
N ALA A 92 16.03 1.86 4.71
CA ALA A 92 17.26 2.24 5.41
C ALA A 92 18.53 1.74 4.69
N SER A 93 18.51 0.51 4.18
CA SER A 93 19.72 -0.16 3.70
C SER A 93 20.44 0.57 2.57
N PRO A 94 19.80 1.09 1.49
CA PRO A 94 20.56 1.68 0.39
C PRO A 94 21.31 2.95 0.80
N GLY A 95 20.67 3.79 1.63
CA GLY A 95 21.27 5.04 2.11
C GLY A 95 22.45 4.78 3.06
N ILE A 96 22.30 3.82 3.98
CA ILE A 96 23.36 3.45 4.92
C ILE A 96 24.52 2.77 4.20
N SER A 97 24.25 1.84 3.29
CA SER A 97 25.27 1.18 2.49
C SER A 97 26.06 2.17 1.65
N ALA A 98 25.38 3.15 1.02
CA ALA A 98 26.05 4.20 0.25
C ALA A 98 26.93 5.10 1.14
N PHE A 99 26.42 5.51 2.30
CA PHE A 99 27.20 6.33 3.25
C PHE A 99 28.41 5.57 3.81
N TRP A 100 28.25 4.29 4.10
CA TRP A 100 29.34 3.45 4.59
C TRP A 100 30.41 3.26 3.53
N LEU A 101 30.02 3.00 2.28
CA LEU A 101 30.95 2.86 1.15
C LEU A 101 31.71 4.16 0.88
N TRP A 102 31.06 5.31 1.06
CA TRP A 102 31.73 6.61 0.97
C TRP A 102 32.83 6.78 2.03
N ARG A 103 32.63 6.25 3.24
CA ARG A 103 33.65 6.28 4.31
C ARG A 103 34.72 5.19 4.19
N HIS A 104 34.41 4.10 3.48
CA HIS A 104 35.28 2.94 3.29
C HIS A 104 35.44 2.66 1.81
N SER A 105 35.94 3.65 1.07
CA SER A 105 36.05 3.63 -0.39
C SER A 105 36.90 2.48 -0.95
N GLU A 106 37.76 1.92 -0.11
CA GLU A 106 38.62 0.77 -0.39
C GLU A 106 37.90 -0.58 -0.31
N GLN A 107 36.71 -0.62 0.28
CA GLN A 107 35.93 -1.84 0.44
C GLN A 107 35.04 -2.10 -0.79
N SER A 108 34.69 -3.36 -0.98
CA SER A 108 33.82 -3.77 -2.08
C SER A 108 32.35 -3.44 -1.81
N VAL A 109 31.57 -3.27 -2.89
CA VAL A 109 30.11 -3.10 -2.80
C VAL A 109 29.46 -4.30 -2.10
N ALA A 110 30.02 -5.52 -2.25
CA ALA A 110 29.51 -6.71 -1.60
C ALA A 110 29.52 -6.59 -0.07
N GLN A 111 30.59 -6.05 0.52
CA GLN A 111 30.66 -5.81 1.97
C GLN A 111 29.68 -4.73 2.41
N ALA A 112 29.48 -3.69 1.61
CA ALA A 112 28.52 -2.64 1.92
C ALA A 112 27.06 -3.14 2.00
N THR A 113 26.74 -4.27 1.37
CA THR A 113 25.39 -4.89 1.44
C THR A 113 25.15 -5.74 2.70
N GLN A 114 26.20 -6.09 3.45
CA GLN A 114 26.11 -6.96 4.62
C GLN A 114 26.26 -6.22 5.95
N ILE A 115 26.17 -4.89 5.93
CA ILE A 115 26.34 -4.08 7.14
C ILE A 115 25.16 -4.28 8.09
N THR A 116 25.46 -4.62 9.34
CA THR A 116 24.46 -4.64 10.40
C THR A 116 24.00 -3.22 10.72
N ILE A 117 22.71 -2.95 10.53
CA ILE A 117 22.13 -1.63 10.82
C ILE A 117 21.88 -1.50 12.33
N PRO A 118 22.45 -0.49 13.02
CA PRO A 118 22.19 -0.27 14.43
C PRO A 118 20.71 0.06 14.71
N VAL A 119 20.20 -0.40 15.84
CA VAL A 119 18.78 -0.24 16.23
C VAL A 119 18.34 1.23 16.27
N TRP A 120 19.20 2.14 16.73
CA TRP A 120 18.86 3.57 16.77
C TRP A 120 18.66 4.18 15.38
N VAL A 121 19.37 3.68 14.36
CA VAL A 121 19.20 4.13 12.97
C VAL A 121 17.87 3.62 12.43
N LEU A 122 17.53 2.36 12.70
CA LEU A 122 16.22 1.80 12.38
C LEU A 122 15.09 2.60 13.04
N PHE A 123 15.26 3.02 14.29
CA PHE A 123 14.29 3.88 14.97
C PHE A 123 14.09 5.23 14.25
N VAL A 124 15.18 5.92 13.89
CA VAL A 124 15.11 7.18 13.15
C VAL A 124 14.46 6.99 11.78
N CYS A 125 14.83 5.93 11.04
CA CYS A 125 14.19 5.58 9.77
C CYS A 125 12.69 5.33 9.96
N GLY A 126 12.28 4.70 11.06
CA GLY A 126 10.88 4.48 11.41
C GLY A 126 10.12 5.78 11.64
N CYS A 127 10.70 6.72 12.39
CA CYS A 127 10.14 8.06 12.58
C CYS A 127 9.99 8.81 11.25
N LEU A 128 10.99 8.74 10.37
CA LEU A 128 10.94 9.36 9.03
C LEU A 128 9.86 8.73 8.14
N LEU A 129 9.68 7.40 8.22
CA LEU A 129 8.62 6.70 7.50
C LEU A 129 7.24 7.19 7.98
N VAL A 130 7.02 7.28 9.29
CA VAL A 130 5.78 7.83 9.87
C VAL A 130 5.55 9.28 9.41
N ALA A 131 6.56 10.13 9.49
CA ALA A 131 6.46 11.51 9.00
C ALA A 131 6.12 11.57 7.50
N GLY A 132 6.74 10.71 6.68
CA GLY A 132 6.46 10.59 5.26
C GLY A 132 5.01 10.19 4.96
N MET A 133 4.44 9.27 5.75
CA MET A 133 3.03 8.85 5.60
C MET A 133 2.03 9.98 5.92
N MET A 134 2.44 10.97 6.72
CA MET A 134 1.60 12.14 7.03
C MET A 134 1.56 13.18 5.89
N THR A 135 2.39 13.02 4.86
CA THR A 135 2.42 13.95 3.72
C THR A 135 1.19 13.82 2.83
N GLU A 136 0.82 14.92 2.14
CA GLU A 136 -0.29 14.90 1.19
C GLU A 136 -0.10 13.85 0.08
N ASN A 137 1.12 13.69 -0.42
CA ASN A 137 1.42 12.72 -1.47
C ASN A 137 1.12 11.28 -1.04
N ALA A 138 1.52 10.90 0.18
CA ALA A 138 1.19 9.59 0.72
C ALA A 138 -0.32 9.43 0.92
N GLN A 139 -0.99 10.46 1.43
CA GLN A 139 -2.45 10.44 1.59
C GLN A 139 -3.19 10.36 0.25
N ARG A 140 -2.68 10.96 -0.83
CA ARG A 140 -3.25 10.85 -2.19
C ARG A 140 -3.24 9.41 -2.68
N VAL A 141 -2.16 8.68 -2.44
CA VAL A 141 -2.06 7.25 -2.80
C VAL A 141 -3.10 6.44 -2.02
N THR A 142 -3.20 6.66 -0.71
CA THR A 142 -4.22 6.00 0.13
C THR A 142 -5.64 6.34 -0.34
N ARG A 143 -5.94 7.61 -0.65
CA ARG A 143 -7.25 8.02 -1.19
C ARG A 143 -7.56 7.33 -2.51
N ALA A 144 -6.59 7.23 -3.41
CA ALA A 144 -6.78 6.54 -4.69
C ALA A 144 -7.10 5.05 -4.47
N GLN A 145 -6.36 4.36 -3.61
CA GLN A 145 -6.64 2.97 -3.25
C GLN A 145 -8.03 2.80 -2.61
N VAL A 146 -8.37 3.65 -1.64
CA VAL A 146 -9.67 3.62 -0.95
C VAL A 146 -10.84 3.87 -1.92
N ASN A 147 -10.69 4.83 -2.82
CA ASN A 147 -11.72 5.17 -3.80
C ASN A 147 -11.93 4.06 -4.84
N VAL A 148 -10.90 3.30 -5.21
CA VAL A 148 -11.03 2.17 -6.14
C VAL A 148 -11.96 1.10 -5.54
N GLY A 149 -11.76 0.72 -4.28
CA GLY A 149 -12.61 -0.27 -3.61
C GLY A 149 -13.91 0.28 -3.03
N SER A 150 -14.27 1.53 -3.30
CA SER A 150 -15.35 2.19 -2.58
C SER A 150 -16.75 1.66 -2.92
N GLN A 151 -17.60 1.54 -1.90
CA GLN A 151 -19.05 1.27 -2.01
C GLN A 151 -19.85 2.37 -2.69
N PHE A 152 -19.31 3.59 -2.83
CA PHE A 152 -20.05 4.69 -3.44
C PHE A 152 -20.11 4.56 -4.96
N ASP A 153 -21.23 5.00 -5.53
CA ASP A 153 -21.44 5.02 -6.98
C ASP A 153 -20.54 6.04 -7.67
N ARG A 154 -20.34 7.21 -7.04
CA ARG A 154 -19.49 8.29 -7.55
C ARG A 154 -18.19 8.41 -6.77
N VAL A 155 -17.05 8.29 -7.46
CA VAL A 155 -15.71 8.33 -6.85
C VAL A 155 -14.80 9.36 -7.52
N ALA A 156 -13.96 10.03 -6.72
CA ALA A 156 -12.95 10.96 -7.22
C ALA A 156 -11.70 10.19 -7.64
N LEU A 157 -11.67 9.71 -8.88
CA LEU A 157 -10.56 8.97 -9.47
C LEU A 157 -10.21 9.54 -10.85
N TYR A 158 -8.99 9.25 -11.28
CA TYR A 158 -8.54 9.46 -12.64
C TYR A 158 -8.02 8.15 -13.24
N ALA A 159 -8.48 7.85 -14.44
CA ALA A 159 -7.93 6.79 -15.28
C ALA A 159 -7.81 7.30 -16.71
N PRO A 160 -6.72 6.97 -17.44
CA PRO A 160 -6.64 7.24 -18.87
C PRO A 160 -7.79 6.62 -19.65
N GLU A 161 -8.23 7.25 -20.74
CA GLU A 161 -9.38 6.76 -21.51
C GLU A 161 -9.17 5.37 -22.11
N TRP A 162 -7.94 5.00 -22.45
CA TRP A 162 -7.63 3.64 -22.90
C TRP A 162 -7.80 2.61 -21.77
N CYS A 163 -7.46 2.94 -20.52
CA CYS A 163 -7.71 2.07 -19.37
C CYS A 163 -9.21 1.92 -19.12
N ARG A 164 -9.98 3.00 -19.29
CA ARG A 164 -11.45 2.96 -19.17
C ARG A 164 -12.09 2.14 -20.29
N ALA A 165 -11.56 2.24 -21.51
CA ALA A 165 -12.00 1.40 -22.63
C ALA A 165 -11.74 -0.08 -22.35
N ALA A 166 -10.54 -0.42 -21.87
CA ALA A 166 -10.21 -1.78 -21.43
C ALA A 166 -11.11 -2.26 -20.28
N ALA A 167 -11.39 -1.39 -19.30
CA ALA A 167 -12.31 -1.69 -18.21
C ALA A 167 -13.74 -1.98 -18.69
N ARG A 168 -14.28 -1.15 -19.61
CA ARG A 168 -15.59 -1.39 -20.23
C ARG A 168 -15.63 -2.71 -21.00
N TRP A 169 -14.52 -3.06 -21.67
CA TRP A 169 -14.40 -4.34 -22.36
C TRP A 169 -14.41 -5.51 -21.36
N LEU A 170 -13.63 -5.45 -20.28
CA LEU A 170 -13.62 -6.47 -19.21
C LEU A 170 -15.00 -6.64 -18.56
N LEU A 171 -15.70 -5.54 -18.29
CA LEU A 171 -17.02 -5.54 -17.65
C LEU A 171 -18.07 -6.32 -18.44
N ARG A 172 -17.93 -6.46 -19.77
CA ARG A 172 -18.85 -7.25 -20.60
C ARG A 172 -18.83 -8.75 -20.28
N PHE A 173 -17.74 -9.24 -19.70
CA PHE A 173 -17.59 -10.66 -19.33
C PHE A 173 -18.08 -10.97 -17.92
N PHE A 174 -18.40 -9.95 -17.12
CA PHE A 174 -18.91 -10.15 -15.77
C PHE A 174 -20.44 -10.22 -15.79
N PRO A 175 -21.04 -11.35 -15.37
CA PRO A 175 -22.49 -11.47 -15.31
C PRO A 175 -23.10 -10.47 -14.33
N HIS A 176 -24.21 -9.83 -14.73
CA HIS A 176 -24.97 -8.95 -13.86
C HIS A 176 -25.71 -9.77 -12.80
N HIS A 177 -25.08 -9.88 -11.64
CA HIS A 177 -25.71 -10.41 -10.45
C HIS A 177 -25.93 -9.30 -9.42
N PRO A 178 -26.88 -9.46 -8.49
CA PRO A 178 -27.07 -8.51 -7.41
C PRO A 178 -25.78 -8.32 -6.61
N GLU A 179 -25.56 -7.06 -6.20
CA GLU A 179 -24.47 -6.65 -5.33
C GLU A 179 -24.61 -7.34 -3.97
N LEU A 180 -23.49 -7.83 -3.43
CA LEU A 180 -23.45 -8.43 -2.09
C LEU A 180 -23.02 -7.41 -1.03
N ALA A 181 -22.40 -6.31 -1.45
CA ALA A 181 -21.99 -5.23 -0.58
C ALA A 181 -23.22 -4.48 -0.01
N PRO A 182 -23.16 -4.05 1.26
CA PRO A 182 -24.20 -3.21 1.84
C PRO A 182 -24.29 -1.85 1.12
N PRO A 183 -25.44 -1.15 1.23
CA PRO A 183 -25.59 0.17 0.63
C PRO A 183 -24.59 1.18 1.23
N PRO A 184 -24.24 2.24 0.48
CA PRO A 184 -23.25 3.22 0.92
C PRO A 184 -23.75 3.94 2.16
N MET A 185 -22.90 3.99 3.18
CA MET A 185 -23.22 4.66 4.45
C MET A 185 -22.37 5.91 4.65
N VAL A 186 -22.94 6.89 5.32
CA VAL A 186 -22.25 8.10 5.78
C VAL A 186 -22.23 8.05 7.31
N SER A 187 -21.07 8.32 7.91
CA SER A 187 -20.93 8.37 9.36
C SER A 187 -21.76 9.52 9.94
N PRO A 188 -22.08 9.50 11.26
CA PRO A 188 -22.78 10.61 11.91
C PRO A 188 -22.11 11.97 11.74
N GLN A 189 -20.79 11.99 11.51
CA GLN A 189 -19.97 13.18 11.27
C GLN A 189 -19.92 13.59 9.78
N GLY A 190 -20.79 13.02 8.93
CA GLY A 190 -20.83 13.33 7.50
C GLY A 190 -19.71 12.69 6.66
N LYS A 191 -18.89 11.79 7.23
CA LYS A 191 -17.78 11.15 6.50
C LYS A 191 -18.25 9.92 5.73
N LYS A 192 -17.80 9.77 4.49
CA LYS A 192 -18.09 8.58 3.66
C LYS A 192 -17.46 7.33 4.26
N VAL A 193 -18.27 6.30 4.52
CA VAL A 193 -17.79 4.98 4.93
C VAL A 193 -17.53 4.17 3.67
N HIS A 194 -16.28 4.17 3.20
CA HIS A 194 -15.92 3.56 1.92
C HIS A 194 -15.98 2.03 1.92
N TYR A 195 -15.82 1.41 3.10
CA TYR A 195 -15.82 -0.03 3.32
C TYR A 195 -16.72 -0.34 4.52
N ASP A 196 -17.53 -1.38 4.41
CA ASP A 196 -18.13 -2.01 5.58
C ASP A 196 -17.04 -2.66 6.46
N ALA A 197 -17.40 -2.93 7.71
CA ALA A 197 -16.45 -3.42 8.69
C ALA A 197 -15.88 -4.81 8.35
N LEU A 198 -16.68 -5.70 7.75
CA LEU A 198 -16.23 -7.04 7.35
C LEU A 198 -15.16 -6.91 6.27
N ARG A 199 -15.44 -6.14 5.21
CA ARG A 199 -14.50 -5.94 4.12
C ARG A 199 -13.23 -5.24 4.56
N ALA A 200 -13.33 -4.21 5.40
CA ALA A 200 -12.16 -3.54 5.98
C ALA A 200 -11.29 -4.52 6.80
N ALA A 201 -11.94 -5.41 7.57
CA ALA A 201 -11.25 -6.43 8.35
C ALA A 201 -10.56 -7.46 7.43
N VAL A 202 -11.22 -7.94 6.37
CA VAL A 202 -10.61 -8.87 5.41
C VAL A 202 -9.43 -8.24 4.69
N ILE A 203 -9.57 -7.02 4.16
CA ILE A 203 -8.49 -6.30 3.46
C ILE A 203 -7.27 -6.17 4.36
N SER A 204 -7.45 -5.63 5.57
CA SER A 204 -6.35 -5.38 6.50
C SER A 204 -5.69 -6.67 6.98
N SER A 205 -6.47 -7.69 7.35
CA SER A 205 -5.92 -8.94 7.86
C SER A 205 -5.20 -9.78 6.82
N VAL A 206 -5.74 -9.87 5.58
CA VAL A 206 -5.09 -10.59 4.48
C VAL A 206 -3.81 -9.88 4.07
N SER A 207 -3.85 -8.54 3.97
CA SER A 207 -2.66 -7.75 3.64
C SER A 207 -1.56 -7.95 4.68
N ALA A 208 -1.91 -7.83 5.97
CA ALA A 208 -0.96 -8.02 7.06
C ALA A 208 -0.38 -9.44 7.08
N GLY A 209 -1.24 -10.46 6.92
CA GLY A 209 -0.81 -11.86 6.91
C GLY A 209 0.14 -12.20 5.76
N VAL A 210 -0.14 -11.74 4.54
CA VAL A 210 0.71 -11.98 3.37
C VAL A 210 2.06 -11.27 3.52
N ILE A 211 2.07 -10.01 3.98
CA ILE A 211 3.30 -9.25 4.18
C ILE A 211 4.14 -9.87 5.29
N ALA A 212 3.55 -10.18 6.44
CA ALA A 212 4.25 -10.81 7.56
C ALA A 212 4.82 -12.19 7.16
N LEU A 213 4.08 -12.96 6.36
CA LEU A 213 4.56 -14.24 5.81
C LEU A 213 5.79 -14.05 4.92
N ALA A 214 5.78 -13.07 4.03
CA ALA A 214 6.91 -12.76 3.16
C ALA A 214 8.13 -12.28 3.96
N SER A 215 7.92 -11.32 4.87
CA SER A 215 8.97 -10.81 5.77
C SER A 215 9.60 -11.92 6.62
N SER A 216 8.81 -12.89 7.08
CA SER A 216 9.32 -14.02 7.86
C SER A 216 10.27 -14.94 7.09
N ARG A 217 10.25 -14.87 5.75
CA ARG A 217 11.17 -15.59 4.86
C ARG A 217 12.26 -14.68 4.28
N GLY A 218 12.38 -13.45 4.77
CA GLY A 218 13.32 -12.47 4.24
C GLY A 218 13.02 -12.05 2.79
N LEU A 219 11.79 -12.25 2.31
CA LEU A 219 11.41 -11.87 0.95
C LEU A 219 10.96 -10.39 0.93
N PRO A 220 11.65 -9.52 0.17
CA PRO A 220 11.16 -8.17 -0.05
C PRO A 220 9.89 -8.24 -0.91
N VAL A 221 8.82 -7.60 -0.46
CA VAL A 221 7.54 -7.60 -1.19
C VAL A 221 7.02 -6.19 -1.35
N SER A 222 6.30 -5.94 -2.43
CA SER A 222 5.58 -4.68 -2.60
C SER A 222 4.36 -4.69 -1.68
N THR A 223 4.52 -4.01 -0.55
CA THR A 223 3.48 -3.77 0.46
C THR A 223 2.26 -3.06 -0.15
N THR A 224 2.49 -2.09 -1.05
CA THR A 224 1.44 -1.40 -1.81
C THR A 224 0.71 -2.32 -2.77
N TYR A 225 1.42 -3.22 -3.47
CA TYR A 225 0.80 -4.23 -4.33
C TYR A 225 -0.14 -5.14 -3.53
N VAL A 226 0.34 -5.69 -2.42
CA VAL A 226 -0.44 -6.63 -1.60
C VAL A 226 -1.72 -5.96 -1.08
N ALA A 227 -1.61 -4.75 -0.52
CA ALA A 227 -2.76 -4.02 0.00
C ALA A 227 -3.76 -3.64 -1.10
N PHE A 228 -3.26 -3.25 -2.29
CA PHE A 228 -4.11 -2.92 -3.43
C PHE A 228 -4.81 -4.16 -3.99
N ALA A 229 -4.10 -5.29 -4.12
CA ALA A 229 -4.65 -6.55 -4.57
C ALA A 229 -5.76 -7.06 -3.63
N ALA A 230 -5.60 -6.91 -2.32
CA ALA A 230 -6.63 -7.26 -1.34
C ALA A 230 -7.91 -6.41 -1.53
N VAL A 231 -7.76 -5.11 -1.82
CA VAL A 231 -8.89 -4.22 -2.14
C VAL A 231 -9.62 -4.66 -3.42
N ILE A 232 -8.88 -4.98 -4.48
CA ILE A 232 -9.47 -5.43 -5.74
C ILE A 232 -10.15 -6.78 -5.57
N ALA A 233 -9.50 -7.75 -4.92
CA ALA A 233 -10.04 -9.09 -4.72
C ALA A 233 -11.35 -9.07 -3.92
N THR A 234 -11.38 -8.30 -2.82
CA THR A 234 -12.60 -8.16 -2.02
C THR A 234 -13.69 -7.38 -2.78
N GLY A 235 -13.32 -6.35 -3.54
CA GLY A 235 -14.24 -5.58 -4.39
C GLY A 235 -14.82 -6.35 -5.58
N LEU A 236 -14.12 -7.37 -6.07
CA LEU A 236 -14.65 -8.33 -7.04
C LEU A 236 -15.58 -9.33 -6.37
N ALA A 237 -15.21 -9.83 -5.18
CA ALA A 237 -15.98 -10.82 -4.43
C ALA A 237 -17.35 -10.29 -3.98
N ASP A 238 -17.41 -9.05 -3.49
CA ASP A 238 -18.67 -8.39 -3.10
C ASP A 238 -19.37 -7.64 -4.24
N ARG A 239 -18.72 -7.62 -5.42
CA ARG A 239 -19.14 -6.98 -6.68
C ARG A 239 -19.24 -5.45 -6.64
N VAL A 240 -18.59 -4.79 -5.66
CA VAL A 240 -18.57 -3.32 -5.59
C VAL A 240 -17.90 -2.65 -6.80
N LEU A 241 -16.99 -3.35 -7.47
CA LEU A 241 -16.27 -2.80 -8.61
C LEU A 241 -17.14 -2.69 -9.86
N ALA A 242 -18.25 -3.42 -9.91
CA ALA A 242 -19.25 -3.29 -10.97
C ALA A 242 -20.28 -2.17 -10.70
N ARG A 243 -20.21 -1.54 -9.52
CA ARG A 243 -21.16 -0.53 -9.06
C ARG A 243 -20.77 0.90 -9.46
N GLY A 244 -21.73 1.64 -10.02
CA GLY A 244 -21.63 3.07 -10.32
C GLY A 244 -20.56 3.38 -11.37
N ASP A 245 -19.55 4.19 -11.00
CA ASP A 245 -18.36 4.51 -11.80
C ASP A 245 -17.41 3.29 -11.94
N ALA A 246 -17.95 2.15 -12.37
CA ALA A 246 -17.26 0.86 -12.48
C ALA A 246 -16.08 0.89 -13.46
N ASP A 247 -16.29 1.49 -14.64
CA ASP A 247 -15.26 1.65 -15.66
C ASP A 247 -14.08 2.51 -15.16
N LEU A 248 -14.37 3.51 -14.32
CA LEU A 248 -13.36 4.37 -13.71
C LEU A 248 -12.61 3.65 -12.58
N LYS A 249 -13.28 2.89 -11.71
CA LYS A 249 -12.65 2.09 -10.65
C LYS A 249 -11.72 1.03 -11.23
N ILE A 250 -12.20 0.24 -12.18
CA ILE A 250 -11.40 -0.80 -12.86
C ILE A 250 -10.34 -0.16 -13.76
N GLY A 251 -10.67 0.91 -14.47
CA GLY A 251 -9.70 1.65 -15.29
C GLY A 251 -8.55 2.22 -14.44
N ARG A 252 -8.84 2.72 -13.23
CA ARG A 252 -7.81 3.13 -12.27
C ARG A 252 -6.96 1.95 -11.84
N ALA A 253 -7.56 0.79 -11.55
CA ALA A 253 -6.82 -0.40 -11.19
C ALA A 253 -5.84 -0.85 -12.29
N ILE A 254 -6.28 -0.86 -13.55
CA ILE A 254 -5.43 -1.13 -14.71
C ILE A 254 -4.27 -0.11 -14.77
N TRP A 255 -4.57 1.18 -14.62
CA TRP A 255 -3.55 2.22 -14.63
C TRP A 255 -2.52 2.06 -13.51
N VAL A 256 -2.95 1.71 -12.30
CA VAL A 256 -2.05 1.45 -11.15
C VAL A 256 -1.10 0.30 -11.48
N VAL A 257 -1.61 -0.82 -11.99
CA VAL A 257 -0.79 -1.98 -12.38
C VAL A 257 0.22 -1.61 -13.46
N VAL A 258 -0.21 -0.90 -14.50
CA VAL A 258 0.65 -0.42 -15.59
C VAL A 258 1.74 0.52 -15.06
N SER A 259 1.38 1.41 -14.13
CA SER A 259 2.31 2.36 -13.52
C SER A 259 3.41 1.66 -12.73
N TRP A 260 3.16 0.50 -12.11
CA TRP A 260 4.19 -0.26 -11.39
C TRP A 260 5.29 -0.75 -12.33
N PHE A 261 4.94 -1.31 -13.49
CA PHE A 261 5.91 -1.73 -14.49
C PHE A 261 6.64 -0.54 -15.11
N LEU A 262 5.90 0.51 -15.46
CA LEU A 262 6.47 1.71 -16.04
C LEU A 262 7.46 2.40 -15.08
N ALA A 263 7.12 2.48 -13.78
CA ALA A 263 7.98 3.07 -12.76
C ALA A 263 9.32 2.33 -12.63
N ALA A 264 9.31 0.99 -12.69
CA ALA A 264 10.53 0.20 -12.63
C ALA A 264 11.46 0.50 -13.82
N VAL A 265 10.89 0.56 -15.05
CA VAL A 265 11.65 0.88 -16.26
C VAL A 265 12.19 2.33 -16.20
N ILE A 266 11.37 3.29 -15.80
CA ILE A 266 11.78 4.69 -15.64
C ILE A 266 12.91 4.80 -14.61
N ALA A 267 12.78 4.14 -13.46
CA ALA A 267 13.78 4.17 -12.39
C ALA A 267 15.11 3.58 -12.85
N MET A 268 15.07 2.46 -13.58
CA MET A 268 16.26 1.84 -14.17
C MET A 268 16.97 2.78 -15.14
N VAL A 269 16.24 3.35 -16.10
CA VAL A 269 16.80 4.28 -17.10
C VAL A 269 17.33 5.56 -16.45
N ALA A 270 16.58 6.14 -15.51
CA ALA A 270 16.99 7.33 -14.78
C ALA A 270 18.26 7.07 -13.96
N THR A 271 18.33 5.93 -13.27
CA THR A 271 19.52 5.54 -12.48
C THR A 271 20.73 5.34 -13.38
N ALA A 272 20.58 4.63 -14.50
CA ALA A 272 21.65 4.46 -15.48
C ALA A 272 22.14 5.80 -16.06
N GLY A 273 21.21 6.72 -16.37
CA GLY A 273 21.53 8.06 -16.84
C GLY A 273 22.31 8.89 -15.82
N VAL A 274 21.83 8.92 -14.57
CA VAL A 274 22.52 9.63 -13.47
C VAL A 274 23.90 9.03 -13.21
N ALA A 275 24.01 7.70 -13.15
CA ALA A 275 25.29 7.02 -12.93
C ALA A 275 26.29 7.33 -14.06
N ARG A 276 25.85 7.29 -15.32
CA ARG A 276 26.70 7.62 -16.48
C ARG A 276 27.17 9.08 -16.45
N LEU A 277 26.30 9.99 -16.05
CA LEU A 277 26.62 11.42 -15.95
C LEU A 277 27.69 11.66 -14.88
N ILE A 278 27.53 11.05 -13.71
CA ILE A 278 28.52 11.13 -12.62
C ILE A 278 29.83 10.46 -13.02
N TYR A 279 29.78 9.31 -13.70
CA TYR A 279 30.98 8.59 -14.14
C TYR A 279 31.86 9.41 -15.09
N HIS A 280 31.28 10.15 -16.04
CA HIS A 280 32.06 10.92 -17.02
C HIS A 280 32.40 12.35 -16.58
N LEU A 281 31.54 13.00 -15.78
CA LEU A 281 31.68 14.42 -15.44
C LEU A 281 31.98 14.67 -13.95
N GLY A 282 32.09 13.62 -13.13
CA GLY A 282 32.36 13.71 -11.71
C GLY A 282 31.38 14.63 -10.98
N LEU A 283 31.91 15.60 -10.23
CA LEU A 283 31.12 16.57 -9.44
C LEU A 283 30.17 17.40 -10.32
N VAL A 284 30.61 17.81 -11.52
CA VAL A 284 29.78 18.58 -12.45
C VAL A 284 28.57 17.75 -12.88
N GLY A 285 28.80 16.46 -13.15
CA GLY A 285 27.72 15.51 -13.46
C GLY A 285 26.71 15.37 -12.33
N LEU A 286 27.18 15.31 -11.08
CA LEU A 286 26.31 15.25 -9.90
C LEU A 286 25.42 16.50 -9.79
N VAL A 287 25.99 17.70 -9.96
CA VAL A 287 25.25 18.96 -9.90
C VAL A 287 24.19 19.03 -11.00
N ILE A 288 24.54 18.63 -12.23
CA ILE A 288 23.58 18.58 -13.35
C ILE A 288 22.47 17.58 -13.08
N ALA A 289 22.79 16.36 -12.60
CA ALA A 289 21.79 15.36 -12.23
C ALA A 289 20.82 15.89 -11.16
N LEU A 290 21.34 16.58 -10.14
CA LEU A 290 20.54 17.18 -9.08
C LEU A 290 19.63 18.29 -9.63
N ALA A 291 20.15 19.16 -10.49
CA ALA A 291 19.37 20.21 -11.13
C ALA A 291 18.21 19.61 -11.96
N ILE A 292 18.49 18.62 -12.81
CA ILE A 292 17.46 17.91 -13.59
C ILE A 292 16.42 17.28 -12.67
N ASN A 293 16.84 16.58 -11.61
CA ASN A 293 15.93 15.93 -10.66
C ASN A 293 14.98 16.95 -10.00
N LEU A 294 15.51 18.06 -9.50
CA LEU A 294 14.72 19.10 -8.85
C LEU A 294 13.76 19.78 -9.83
N THR A 295 14.21 20.08 -11.06
CA THR A 295 13.35 20.65 -12.10
C THR A 295 12.21 19.70 -12.48
N VAL A 296 12.52 18.43 -12.76
CA VAL A 296 11.50 17.42 -13.08
C VAL A 296 10.49 17.27 -11.94
N ARG A 297 10.96 17.24 -10.69
CA ARG A 297 10.11 17.14 -9.51
C ARG A 297 9.17 18.34 -9.39
N PHE A 298 9.68 19.56 -9.57
CA PHE A 298 8.89 20.79 -9.52
C PHE A 298 7.77 20.78 -10.57
N TYR A 299 8.09 20.49 -11.84
CA TYR A 299 7.09 20.43 -12.90
C TYR A 299 6.08 19.30 -12.71
N SER A 300 6.55 18.13 -12.28
CA SER A 300 5.68 16.96 -12.07
C SER A 300 4.71 17.20 -10.91
N GLN A 301 5.17 17.81 -9.82
CA GLN A 301 4.34 18.15 -8.68
C GLN A 301 3.25 19.16 -9.07
N LYS A 302 3.62 20.24 -9.77
CA LYS A 302 2.66 21.24 -10.26
C LYS A 302 1.56 20.60 -11.13
N LYS A 303 1.94 19.74 -12.08
CA LYS A 303 0.98 19.02 -12.93
C LYS A 303 0.09 18.07 -12.14
N ALA A 304 0.64 17.37 -11.15
CA ALA A 304 -0.12 16.46 -10.30
C ALA A 304 -1.16 17.21 -9.45
N ASP A 305 -0.79 18.36 -8.90
CA ASP A 305 -1.68 19.24 -8.11
C ASP A 305 -2.81 19.81 -8.97
N GLU A 306 -2.49 20.30 -10.17
CA GLU A 306 -3.49 20.77 -11.13
C GLU A 306 -4.47 19.66 -11.53
N GLN A 307 -3.97 18.44 -11.74
CA GLN A 307 -4.79 17.29 -12.07
C GLN A 307 -5.72 16.90 -10.92
N GLU A 308 -5.23 16.87 -9.69
CA GLU A 308 -6.05 16.59 -8.51
C GLU A 308 -7.17 17.62 -8.35
N ASN A 309 -6.84 18.92 -8.47
CA ASN A 309 -7.82 20.00 -8.43
C ASN A 309 -8.91 19.84 -9.51
N ARG A 310 -8.54 19.41 -10.73
CA ARG A 310 -9.52 19.12 -11.80
C ARG A 310 -10.45 17.97 -11.43
N ILE A 311 -9.94 16.90 -10.82
CA ILE A 311 -10.74 15.73 -10.42
C ILE A 311 -11.73 16.11 -9.32
N HIS A 312 -11.28 16.86 -8.31
CA HIS A 312 -12.14 17.32 -7.21
C HIS A 312 -13.23 18.27 -7.69
N ARG A 313 -12.89 19.26 -8.55
CA ARG A 313 -13.89 20.16 -9.14
C ARG A 313 -14.91 19.46 -10.02
N ARG A 314 -14.49 18.50 -10.85
CA ARG A 314 -15.41 17.68 -11.66
C ARG A 314 -16.41 16.92 -10.80
N ARG A 315 -15.98 16.43 -9.63
CA ARG A 315 -16.88 15.77 -8.67
C ARG A 315 -17.87 16.75 -8.04
N GLU A 316 -17.44 17.98 -7.76
CA GLU A 316 -18.28 19.02 -7.16
C GLU A 316 -19.24 19.70 -8.16
N GLY A 317 -19.17 19.34 -9.44
CA GLY A 317 -20.01 19.93 -10.49
C GLY A 317 -19.63 21.38 -10.84
N GLN A 318 -18.43 21.84 -10.44
CA GLN A 318 -17.96 23.19 -10.74
C GLN A 318 -17.46 23.30 -12.19
N PRO A 319 -17.79 24.37 -12.92
CA PRO A 319 -17.30 24.57 -14.29
C PRO A 319 -15.77 24.66 -14.33
N GLN A 320 -15.18 24.13 -15.41
CA GLN A 320 -13.74 24.25 -15.64
C GLN A 320 -13.40 25.74 -15.82
N PRO A 321 -12.33 26.27 -15.21
CA PRO A 321 -11.84 27.58 -15.60
C PRO A 321 -11.50 27.50 -17.10
N LEU A 322 -11.98 28.48 -17.87
CA LEU A 322 -11.65 28.63 -19.28
C LEU A 322 -10.14 28.45 -19.42
N GLN A 323 -9.74 27.40 -20.12
CA GLN A 323 -8.37 27.23 -20.55
C GLN A 323 -8.09 28.50 -21.36
N LYS A 324 -7.17 29.36 -20.90
CA LYS A 324 -6.67 30.46 -21.73
C LYS A 324 -6.03 29.77 -22.93
N THR A 325 -6.80 29.62 -23.99
CA THR A 325 -6.28 29.18 -25.27
C THR A 325 -5.27 30.24 -25.67
N GLU A 326 -4.00 29.87 -25.81
CA GLU A 326 -2.97 30.70 -26.44
C GLU A 326 -3.31 30.85 -27.93
N THR A 327 -4.39 31.57 -28.23
CA THR A 327 -4.86 31.89 -29.58
C THR A 327 -5.36 33.33 -29.64
N GLU A 328 -4.72 34.21 -28.87
CA GLU A 328 -4.82 35.66 -28.99
C GLU A 328 -3.41 36.26 -28.89
N ILE A 329 -2.52 35.82 -29.78
CA ILE A 329 -1.29 36.55 -30.07
C ILE A 329 -1.22 36.66 -31.60
N HIS A 330 -1.64 37.82 -32.09
CA HIS A 330 -1.44 38.34 -33.46
C HIS A 330 -2.33 37.82 -34.61
N VAL A 331 -3.65 37.98 -34.46
CA VAL A 331 -4.45 38.57 -35.57
C VAL A 331 -4.53 40.07 -35.24
N GLY A 332 -3.70 40.87 -35.88
CA GLY A 332 -3.57 42.30 -35.57
C GLY A 332 -2.28 42.89 -36.12
N LEU A 333 -2.04 42.68 -37.41
CA LEU A 333 -1.15 43.47 -38.26
C LEU A 333 -1.82 43.53 -39.64
N GLU A 334 -2.86 44.34 -39.72
CA GLU A 334 -3.26 45.10 -40.92
C GLU A 334 -3.30 46.57 -40.53
#